data_AF-T2KS92-F1
#
_entry.id   AF-T2KS92-F1
#
_cell.length_a   1.000
_cell.length_b   1.000
_cell.length_c   1.000
_cell.angle_alpha   90.00
_cell.angle_beta   90.00
_cell.angle_gamma   90.00
#
_symmetry.space_group_name_H-M   'P 1'
#
loop_
_entity.id
_entity.type
_entity.pdbx_description
1 polymer ?
#
loop_
_entity_poly.entity_id
_entity_poly.type
_entity_poly.pdbx_seq_one_letter_code
_entity_poly.pdbx_strand_id
1 'polypeptide(L)'
;MKKILQVIKLSSILLVILTVLIACDKDYNSIGTDIVGNKDFITDSIEYPIIAYSKKVKPVQTNGLSSNLLGAYNDPDYGITTASVVSQMYPNTYSPYFGINPEIESITLTLPYYSTAVEVDDEGGTTYKLDSLYGTAPIKLSIYQNTYYLRSTDPSSDFNESQLYYSNANETINFDNFKGELLYSNTSFFPSNEEIVIEEYDEDTEEDVVTSRLSPRLQVDLLNTNNFWEKLIFDKEDSPELSNQNNFVNYFRGIYIKAETVDNDGNQILINFDSGDAEIAIKYNYTTESDTDAEIFEGEYTLKFNTTRINLFESDINFSDGNALTGDTNLYLKGGEGSMAVIDLFHGPDEDGDGEADSYLDEFLAQKDKWLINEAQLIVYEDESQINTANDNHTYDRLYAYDVNNNLTLIDYSFDQTTNTGDPLYSKISHLGQRLDTDGNYKYKIRITEHVKNILTKDSTNTKIGLVLSTNVNNTLTADLLGSEGEEVTGLPEGAILSPKGTVLHGSNSNVPENLRAKLKIYYTEPEN
;
A
#
# COMPACT_ATOMS: atom_id res chain seq x y z
N MET A 1 42.66 -69.83 -31.26
CA MET A 1 42.28 -68.48 -30.78
C MET A 1 40.83 -68.36 -30.29
N LYS A 2 39.77 -68.63 -31.09
CA LYS A 2 38.35 -68.41 -30.66
C LYS A 2 37.97 -68.92 -29.25
N LYS A 3 38.36 -70.15 -28.86
CA LYS A 3 38.07 -70.70 -27.51
C LYS A 3 38.72 -69.91 -26.36
N ILE A 4 39.91 -69.34 -26.56
CA ILE A 4 40.62 -68.55 -25.54
C ILE A 4 39.89 -67.22 -25.29
N LEU A 5 39.41 -66.55 -26.36
CA LEU A 5 38.61 -65.33 -26.19
C LEU A 5 37.26 -65.59 -25.48
N GLN A 6 36.65 -66.77 -25.64
CA GLN A 6 35.44 -67.12 -24.89
C GLN A 6 35.71 -67.31 -23.40
N VAL A 7 36.80 -67.98 -23.02
CA VAL A 7 37.18 -68.15 -21.60
C VAL A 7 37.50 -66.80 -20.95
N ILE A 8 38.24 -65.92 -21.65
CA ILE A 8 38.53 -64.56 -21.17
C ILE A 8 37.21 -63.77 -20.97
N LYS A 9 36.29 -63.78 -21.94
CA LYS A 9 34.99 -63.09 -21.80
C LYS A 9 34.16 -63.62 -20.64
N LEU A 10 34.09 -64.93 -20.44
CA LEU A 10 33.37 -65.50 -19.27
C LEU A 10 34.02 -65.07 -17.96
N SER A 11 35.35 -65.09 -17.87
CA SER A 11 36.07 -64.71 -16.66
C SER A 11 35.97 -63.21 -16.36
N SER A 12 35.93 -62.35 -17.38
CA SER A 12 35.69 -60.91 -17.20
C SER A 12 34.27 -60.63 -16.73
N ILE A 13 33.26 -61.32 -17.27
CA ILE A 13 31.86 -61.19 -16.81
C ILE A 13 31.72 -61.65 -15.36
N LEU A 14 32.34 -62.79 -15.00
CA LEU A 14 32.32 -63.29 -13.63
C LEU A 14 33.02 -62.32 -12.65
N LEU A 15 34.13 -61.71 -13.06
CA LEU A 15 34.82 -60.69 -12.26
C LEU A 15 33.97 -59.43 -12.04
N VAL A 16 33.28 -58.96 -13.09
CA VAL A 16 32.35 -57.81 -12.99
C VAL A 16 31.18 -58.12 -12.06
N ILE A 17 30.57 -59.31 -12.16
CA ILE A 17 29.50 -59.75 -11.27
C ILE A 17 30.00 -59.82 -9.80
N LEU A 18 31.22 -60.32 -9.58
CA LEU A 18 31.81 -60.37 -8.24
C LEU A 18 32.05 -58.96 -7.66
N THR A 19 32.48 -57.98 -8.48
CA THR A 19 32.63 -56.59 -8.02
C THR A 19 31.30 -55.90 -7.73
N VAL A 20 30.22 -56.24 -8.44
CA VAL A 20 28.88 -55.68 -8.17
C VAL A 20 28.30 -56.23 -6.85
N LEU A 21 28.60 -57.48 -6.49
CA LEU A 21 28.18 -58.05 -5.20
C LEU A 21 28.94 -57.44 -4.01
N ILE A 22 30.21 -57.10 -4.17
CA ILE A 22 31.02 -56.44 -3.12
C ILE A 22 30.69 -54.94 -2.99
N ALA A 23 30.23 -54.29 -4.06
CA ALA A 23 29.79 -52.89 -4.04
C ALA A 23 28.35 -52.69 -3.50
N CYS A 24 27.66 -53.77 -3.10
CA CYS A 24 26.32 -53.73 -2.52
C CYS A 24 26.28 -53.95 -1.00
N ASP A 25 27.41 -54.12 -0.32
CA ASP A 25 27.52 -53.66 1.08
C ASP A 25 27.68 -52.14 1.05
N LYS A 26 26.55 -51.46 0.88
CA LYS A 26 26.43 -50.10 1.37
C LYS A 26 26.31 -50.19 2.88
N ASP A 27 27.44 -49.99 3.56
CA ASP A 27 27.41 -49.44 4.91
C ASP A 27 26.41 -48.27 4.89
N TYR A 28 25.30 -48.44 5.61
CA TYR A 28 24.45 -47.32 5.98
C TYR A 28 25.24 -46.47 6.98
N ASN A 29 26.17 -45.67 6.46
CA ASN A 29 26.75 -44.55 7.18
C ASN A 29 25.61 -43.56 7.43
N SER A 30 24.96 -43.75 8.56
CA SER A 30 23.88 -42.91 9.07
C SER A 30 24.46 -41.58 9.56
N ILE A 31 24.83 -40.73 8.60
CA ILE A 31 25.09 -39.32 8.82
C ILE A 31 23.77 -38.69 9.31
N GLY A 32 23.57 -38.70 10.64
CA GLY A 32 22.40 -38.15 11.30
C GLY A 32 21.85 -38.91 12.51
N THR A 33 22.20 -40.19 12.76
CA THR A 33 21.59 -40.95 13.88
C THR A 33 22.19 -40.65 15.26
N ASP A 34 23.44 -40.18 15.33
CA ASP A 34 24.11 -39.87 16.60
C ASP A 34 23.88 -38.42 17.09
N ILE A 35 23.04 -37.64 16.40
CA ILE A 35 22.66 -36.26 16.84
C ILE A 35 21.42 -36.29 17.74
N VAL A 36 20.57 -37.33 17.63
CA VAL A 36 19.42 -37.59 18.50
C VAL A 36 19.72 -38.83 19.34
N GLY A 37 20.51 -38.67 20.40
CA GLY A 37 20.72 -39.74 21.37
C GLY A 37 19.47 -39.92 22.24
N ASN A 38 18.81 -41.09 22.13
CA ASN A 38 17.70 -41.62 22.95
C ASN A 38 17.01 -40.61 23.89
N LYS A 39 16.44 -39.57 23.30
CA LYS A 39 15.44 -38.70 23.90
C LYS A 39 14.27 -38.72 22.94
N ASP A 40 13.20 -39.36 23.35
CA ASP A 40 11.93 -39.19 22.69
C ASP A 40 11.53 -37.70 22.78
N PHE A 41 10.83 -37.20 21.77
CA PHE A 41 10.47 -35.79 21.66
C PHE A 41 8.96 -35.66 21.52
N ILE A 42 8.36 -34.83 22.36
CA ILE A 42 6.93 -34.55 22.33
C ILE A 42 6.73 -33.22 21.59
N THR A 43 5.75 -33.17 20.70
CA THR A 43 5.30 -31.93 20.05
C THR A 43 3.91 -31.60 20.55
N ASP A 44 3.73 -30.39 21.08
CA ASP A 44 2.48 -29.92 21.67
C ASP A 44 2.21 -28.45 21.28
N SER A 45 1.10 -27.90 21.74
CA SER A 45 0.74 -26.49 21.56
C SER A 45 0.16 -25.87 22.82
N ILE A 46 0.55 -24.63 23.11
CA ILE A 46 0.01 -23.81 24.19
C ILE A 46 -0.62 -22.54 23.60
N GLU A 47 -1.67 -22.06 24.26
CA GLU A 47 -2.30 -20.77 23.95
C GLU A 47 -2.00 -19.80 25.11
N TYR A 48 -1.35 -18.69 24.81
CA TYR A 48 -1.09 -17.62 25.78
C TYR A 48 -2.13 -16.50 25.61
N PRO A 49 -2.56 -15.87 26.71
CA PRO A 49 -3.35 -14.64 26.63
C PRO A 49 -2.53 -13.52 25.97
N ILE A 50 -3.27 -12.58 25.40
CA ILE A 50 -2.75 -11.33 24.85
C ILE A 50 -3.66 -10.20 25.32
N ILE A 51 -3.14 -8.98 25.38
CA ILE A 51 -3.97 -7.77 25.41
C ILE A 51 -4.06 -7.23 23.99
N ALA A 52 -5.29 -7.01 23.51
CA ALA A 52 -5.56 -6.40 22.23
C ALA A 52 -6.59 -5.28 22.41
N TYR A 53 -6.28 -4.08 21.92
CA TYR A 53 -7.14 -2.90 22.01
C TYR A 53 -7.09 -2.07 20.72
N SER A 54 -8.17 -1.35 20.46
CA SER A 54 -8.24 -0.36 19.39
C SER A 54 -7.40 0.87 19.76
N LYS A 55 -6.73 1.46 18.78
CA LYS A 55 -5.99 2.71 18.92
C LYS A 55 -6.41 3.65 17.80
N LYS A 56 -6.80 4.89 18.15
CA LYS A 56 -7.06 5.92 17.16
C LYS A 56 -5.74 6.29 16.49
N VAL A 57 -5.74 6.31 15.16
CA VAL A 57 -4.64 6.85 14.37
C VAL A 57 -4.77 8.37 14.35
N LYS A 58 -3.67 9.07 14.64
CA LYS A 58 -3.56 10.54 14.52
C LYS A 58 -3.42 10.94 13.05
N PRO A 59 -3.58 12.23 12.68
CA PRO A 59 -3.30 12.68 11.33
C PRO A 59 -1.93 12.20 10.86
N VAL A 60 -1.89 11.55 9.70
CA VAL A 60 -0.71 10.84 9.19
C VAL A 60 -0.06 11.64 8.07
N GLN A 61 1.27 11.60 7.97
CA GLN A 61 2.00 12.26 6.90
C GLN A 61 1.54 11.70 5.55
N THR A 62 1.12 12.60 4.64
CA THR A 62 0.66 12.22 3.29
C THR A 62 1.50 12.82 2.16
N ASN A 63 2.51 13.64 2.48
CA ASN A 63 3.52 14.02 1.48
C ASN A 63 4.67 13.01 1.43
N GLY A 64 4.98 12.55 0.21
CA GLY A 64 5.94 11.46 -0.02
C GLY A 64 5.31 10.06 -0.12
N LEU A 65 3.98 9.93 -0.09
CA LEU A 65 3.30 8.67 -0.42
C LEU A 65 3.55 8.28 -1.89
N SER A 66 3.81 6.99 -2.12
CA SER A 66 3.97 6.31 -3.40
C SER A 66 2.72 6.33 -4.30
N SER A 67 1.57 6.68 -3.73
CA SER A 67 0.29 6.80 -4.43
C SER A 67 -0.62 7.76 -3.66
N ASN A 68 -1.70 8.22 -4.29
CA ASN A 68 -2.69 9.07 -3.61
C ASN A 68 -4.12 8.59 -3.91
N LEU A 69 -4.96 8.53 -2.88
CA LEU A 69 -6.40 8.31 -2.99
C LEU A 69 -7.09 9.58 -3.52
N LEU A 70 -8.00 9.42 -4.46
CA LEU A 70 -8.86 10.48 -4.99
C LEU A 70 -10.31 10.00 -5.05
N GLY A 71 -11.24 10.78 -4.50
CA GLY A 71 -12.67 10.47 -4.50
C GLY A 71 -13.24 10.32 -3.09
N ALA A 72 -14.45 9.78 -2.97
CA ALA A 72 -15.11 9.55 -1.69
C ALA A 72 -15.60 8.10 -1.59
N TYR A 73 -15.30 7.42 -0.49
CA TYR A 73 -15.76 6.06 -0.23
C TYR A 73 -16.67 6.06 1.00
N ASN A 74 -17.89 5.53 0.84
CA ASN A 74 -18.80 5.26 1.93
C ASN A 74 -18.59 3.81 2.38
N ASP A 75 -17.78 3.63 3.42
CA ASP A 75 -17.54 2.32 4.02
C ASP A 75 -18.82 1.85 4.75
N PRO A 76 -19.29 0.60 4.58
CA PRO A 76 -20.54 0.14 5.17
C PRO A 76 -20.61 0.19 6.71
N ASP A 77 -19.46 0.08 7.37
CA ASP A 77 -19.36 -0.03 8.84
C ASP A 77 -18.84 1.27 9.45
N TYR A 78 -17.95 1.96 8.73
CA TYR A 78 -17.29 3.17 9.20
C TYR A 78 -17.93 4.45 8.65
N GLY A 79 -18.53 4.42 7.46
CA GLY A 79 -19.10 5.59 6.79
C GLY A 79 -18.10 6.31 5.88
N ILE A 80 -18.36 7.59 5.64
CA ILE A 80 -17.73 8.34 4.53
C ILE A 80 -16.32 8.79 4.88
N THR A 81 -15.38 8.52 3.97
CA THR A 81 -14.06 9.17 3.89
C THR A 81 -13.89 9.81 2.51
N THR A 82 -13.68 11.12 2.46
CA THR A 82 -13.32 11.84 1.22
C THR A 82 -11.81 12.04 1.15
N ALA A 83 -11.24 11.85 -0.04
CA ALA A 83 -9.83 12.04 -0.33
C ALA A 83 -9.64 12.99 -1.52
N SER A 84 -8.90 14.07 -1.30
CA SER A 84 -8.52 15.05 -2.32
C SER A 84 -7.00 15.19 -2.41
N VAL A 85 -6.48 15.74 -3.50
CA VAL A 85 -5.03 15.88 -3.73
C VAL A 85 -4.66 17.32 -4.02
N VAL A 86 -3.70 17.87 -3.27
CA VAL A 86 -3.03 19.13 -3.62
C VAL A 86 -1.62 18.79 -4.06
N SER A 87 -1.21 19.24 -5.24
CA SER A 87 0.14 19.01 -5.75
C SER A 87 0.77 20.31 -6.23
N GLN A 88 2.07 20.43 -6.01
CA GLN A 88 2.88 21.33 -6.81
C GLN A 88 3.13 20.74 -8.21
N MET A 89 3.43 21.62 -9.16
CA MET A 89 3.78 21.27 -10.53
C MET A 89 4.96 22.10 -11.04
N TYR A 90 5.74 21.53 -11.94
CA TYR A 90 6.90 22.17 -12.57
C TYR A 90 6.97 21.77 -14.06
N PRO A 91 7.54 22.63 -14.93
CA PRO A 91 7.68 22.29 -16.32
C PRO A 91 8.86 21.34 -16.55
N ASN A 92 8.76 20.53 -17.60
CA ASN A 92 9.85 19.67 -18.06
C ASN A 92 11.00 20.47 -18.69
N THR A 93 10.72 21.68 -19.21
CA THR A 93 11.69 22.58 -19.84
C THR A 93 11.66 23.99 -19.24
N TYR A 94 12.83 24.63 -19.17
CA TYR A 94 13.02 25.98 -18.61
C TYR A 94 13.60 26.91 -19.66
N SER A 95 13.22 28.20 -19.60
CA SER A 95 13.45 29.18 -20.68
C SER A 95 13.05 28.63 -22.07
N PRO A 96 11.80 28.16 -22.24
CA PRO A 96 11.29 27.71 -23.53
C PRO A 96 11.21 28.88 -24.54
N TYR A 97 11.19 28.52 -25.83
CA TYR A 97 10.80 29.40 -26.93
C TYR A 97 9.59 28.77 -27.60
N PHE A 98 8.48 29.50 -27.66
CA PHE A 98 7.18 29.03 -28.15
C PHE A 98 6.93 29.43 -29.62
N GLY A 99 7.88 30.08 -30.28
CA GLY A 99 7.73 30.52 -31.66
C GLY A 99 7.01 31.87 -31.79
N ILE A 100 6.56 32.18 -33.01
CA ILE A 100 5.81 33.39 -33.32
C ILE A 100 4.31 33.04 -33.31
N ASN A 101 3.52 33.89 -32.65
CA ASN A 101 2.07 33.75 -32.50
C ASN A 101 1.60 32.35 -32.02
N PRO A 102 2.12 31.81 -30.90
CA PRO A 102 1.69 30.51 -30.41
C PRO A 102 0.19 30.50 -30.04
N GLU A 103 -0.55 29.52 -30.57
CA GLU A 103 -1.97 29.30 -30.32
C GLU A 103 -2.17 27.92 -29.71
N ILE A 104 -2.83 27.86 -28.54
CA ILE A 104 -3.08 26.58 -27.85
C ILE A 104 -4.13 25.77 -28.62
N GLU A 105 -3.78 24.53 -28.92
CA GLU A 105 -4.69 23.55 -29.51
C GLU A 105 -5.43 22.76 -28.43
N SER A 106 -4.70 22.24 -27.44
CA SER A 106 -5.27 21.49 -26.31
C SER A 106 -4.45 21.65 -25.03
N ILE A 107 -5.12 21.57 -23.88
CA ILE A 107 -4.50 21.37 -22.57
C ILE A 107 -5.11 20.13 -21.96
N THR A 108 -4.35 19.04 -21.82
CA THR A 108 -4.88 17.77 -21.33
C THR A 108 -4.17 17.36 -20.05
N LEU A 109 -4.93 17.16 -18.97
CA LEU A 109 -4.45 16.50 -17.75
C LEU A 109 -4.55 14.99 -17.93
N THR A 110 -3.46 14.28 -17.66
CA THR A 110 -3.37 12.82 -17.66
C THR A 110 -2.92 12.32 -16.29
N LEU A 111 -3.70 11.42 -15.68
CA LEU A 111 -3.40 10.78 -14.39
C LEU A 111 -3.72 9.28 -14.44
N PRO A 112 -2.70 8.40 -14.56
CA PRO A 112 -2.91 6.95 -14.65
C PRO A 112 -3.51 6.30 -13.42
N TYR A 113 -4.33 5.26 -13.63
CA TYR A 113 -4.83 4.39 -12.58
C TYR A 113 -3.98 3.13 -12.43
N TYR A 114 -4.07 2.46 -11.28
CA TYR A 114 -3.61 1.08 -11.14
C TYR A 114 -4.64 0.12 -11.77
N SER A 115 -4.20 -0.61 -12.80
CA SER A 115 -5.03 -1.51 -13.59
C SER A 115 -4.27 -2.72 -14.12
N THR A 116 -4.96 -3.85 -14.21
CA THR A 116 -4.44 -5.12 -14.70
C THR A 116 -5.15 -5.49 -15.99
N ALA A 117 -4.38 -5.81 -17.04
CA ALA A 117 -4.90 -6.36 -18.29
C ALA A 117 -5.43 -7.78 -18.07
N VAL A 118 -6.68 -8.04 -18.48
CA VAL A 118 -7.39 -9.32 -18.27
C VAL A 118 -7.39 -10.16 -19.54
N GLU A 119 -7.69 -9.54 -20.67
CA GLU A 119 -7.80 -10.18 -21.99
C GLU A 119 -7.34 -9.18 -23.07
N VAL A 120 -6.78 -9.72 -24.16
CA VAL A 120 -6.45 -8.96 -25.37
C VAL A 120 -7.14 -9.65 -26.54
N ASP A 121 -7.90 -8.91 -27.34
CA ASP A 121 -8.64 -9.44 -28.48
C ASP A 121 -7.76 -9.61 -29.74
N ASP A 122 -8.35 -10.21 -30.79
CA ASP A 122 -7.67 -10.45 -32.08
C ASP A 122 -7.33 -9.13 -32.84
N GLU A 123 -7.89 -8.00 -32.43
CA GLU A 123 -7.70 -6.64 -32.99
C GLU A 123 -6.73 -5.80 -32.12
N GLY A 124 -6.16 -6.41 -31.07
CA GLY A 124 -5.19 -5.82 -30.14
C GLY A 124 -5.81 -4.95 -29.05
N GLY A 125 -7.14 -4.86 -28.96
CA GLY A 125 -7.84 -4.16 -27.89
C GLY A 125 -7.67 -4.89 -26.55
N THR A 126 -7.42 -4.15 -25.48
CA THR A 126 -7.14 -4.73 -24.16
C THR A 126 -8.27 -4.43 -23.17
N THR A 127 -8.88 -5.49 -22.61
CA THR A 127 -9.84 -5.38 -21.52
C THR A 127 -9.09 -5.27 -20.18
N TYR A 128 -9.32 -4.18 -19.45
CA TYR A 128 -8.68 -3.93 -18.15
C TYR A 128 -9.65 -4.07 -16.97
N LYS A 129 -9.09 -4.50 -15.84
CA LYS A 129 -9.68 -4.37 -14.50
C LYS A 129 -8.97 -3.23 -13.75
N LEU A 130 -9.73 -2.38 -13.08
CA LEU A 130 -9.18 -1.41 -12.12
C LEU A 130 -8.88 -2.11 -10.79
N ASP A 131 -7.66 -1.98 -10.28
CA ASP A 131 -7.19 -2.75 -9.13
C ASP A 131 -7.47 -2.07 -7.78
N SER A 132 -7.86 -0.79 -7.83
CA SER A 132 -7.97 0.09 -6.67
C SER A 132 -9.23 0.97 -6.67
N LEU A 133 -10.26 0.59 -7.43
CA LEU A 133 -11.55 1.28 -7.42
C LEU A 133 -12.43 0.77 -6.28
N TYR A 134 -12.86 1.67 -5.41
CA TYR A 134 -13.75 1.41 -4.27
C TYR A 134 -15.03 2.25 -4.41
N GLY A 135 -16.19 1.68 -4.08
CA GLY A 135 -17.48 2.34 -4.24
C GLY A 135 -18.01 2.30 -5.67
N THR A 136 -19.33 2.51 -5.82
CA THR A 136 -20.05 2.37 -7.10
C THR A 136 -20.87 3.60 -7.49
N ALA A 137 -20.91 4.64 -6.63
CA ALA A 137 -21.61 5.88 -6.92
C ALA A 137 -20.67 6.90 -7.60
N PRO A 138 -21.17 7.85 -8.40
CA PRO A 138 -20.36 8.93 -8.94
C PRO A 138 -19.95 9.93 -7.85
N ILE A 139 -18.90 10.71 -8.11
CA ILE A 139 -18.50 11.86 -7.28
C ILE A 139 -18.59 13.17 -8.06
N LYS A 140 -18.56 14.30 -7.37
CA LYS A 140 -18.19 15.56 -7.99
C LYS A 140 -16.68 15.72 -7.94
N LEU A 141 -16.06 15.85 -9.11
CA LEU A 141 -14.63 16.11 -9.28
C LEU A 141 -14.46 17.55 -9.79
N SER A 142 -13.56 18.31 -9.18
CA SER A 142 -13.22 19.67 -9.62
C SER A 142 -11.74 19.93 -9.46
N ILE A 143 -11.11 20.49 -10.50
CA ILE A 143 -9.69 20.81 -10.51
C ILE A 143 -9.54 22.32 -10.55
N TYR A 144 -8.79 22.86 -9.60
CA TYR A 144 -8.48 24.28 -9.48
C TYR A 144 -6.98 24.49 -9.59
N GLN A 145 -6.55 25.68 -10.02
CA GLN A 145 -5.23 26.17 -9.67
C GLN A 145 -5.12 26.24 -8.13
N ASN A 146 -4.04 25.72 -7.57
CA ASN A 146 -3.68 25.91 -6.16
C ASN A 146 -2.78 27.15 -6.03
N THR A 147 -3.20 28.13 -5.24
CA THR A 147 -2.41 29.35 -4.96
C THR A 147 -1.63 29.31 -3.64
N TYR A 148 -1.65 28.18 -2.92
CA TYR A 148 -0.83 27.97 -1.73
C TYR A 148 0.54 27.37 -2.09
N TYR A 149 1.63 27.95 -1.55
CA TYR A 149 2.98 27.44 -1.78
C TYR A 149 3.33 26.36 -0.74
N LEU A 150 3.48 25.11 -1.19
CA LEU A 150 3.99 24.02 -0.37
C LEU A 150 5.51 24.17 -0.19
N ARG A 151 5.97 24.15 1.05
CA ARG A 151 7.40 24.22 1.39
C ARG A 151 8.02 22.84 1.21
N SER A 152 9.27 22.79 0.75
CA SER A 152 10.07 21.56 0.74
C SER A 152 10.78 21.30 2.07
N THR A 153 11.08 22.34 2.84
CA THR A 153 11.83 22.30 4.10
C THR A 153 11.04 22.93 5.24
N ASP A 154 11.21 22.40 6.45
CA ASP A 154 10.61 22.99 7.64
C ASP A 154 11.46 24.17 8.16
N PRO A 155 10.93 25.40 8.20
CA PRO A 155 11.65 26.56 8.76
C PRO A 155 11.87 26.48 10.28
N SER A 156 11.23 25.56 11.01
CA SER A 156 11.49 25.38 12.45
C SER A 156 12.75 24.56 12.74
N SER A 157 13.18 23.74 11.77
CA SER A 157 14.37 22.86 11.83
C SER A 157 15.72 23.51 11.46
N ASP A 158 15.80 24.85 11.46
CA ASP A 158 16.87 25.62 10.79
C ASP A 158 17.06 25.22 9.29
N PHE A 159 15.98 24.79 8.63
CA PHE A 159 15.92 24.30 7.24
C PHE A 159 16.73 23.01 6.96
N ASN A 160 17.02 22.21 7.99
CA ASN A 160 17.73 20.93 7.82
C ASN A 160 16.78 19.76 7.54
N GLU A 161 15.53 19.83 8.00
CA GLU A 161 14.52 18.78 7.82
C GLU A 161 13.54 19.10 6.69
N SER A 162 13.01 18.04 6.08
CA SER A 162 11.92 18.14 5.10
C SER A 162 10.64 18.64 5.75
N GLN A 163 9.84 19.44 5.04
CA GLN A 163 8.51 19.81 5.51
C GLN A 163 7.60 18.59 5.52
N LEU A 164 7.01 18.27 6.67
CA LEU A 164 5.94 17.27 6.78
C LEU A 164 4.56 17.93 6.58
N TYR A 165 3.67 17.23 5.88
CA TYR A 165 2.28 17.60 5.66
C TYR A 165 1.40 16.38 5.91
N TYR A 166 0.33 16.58 6.67
CA TYR A 166 -0.51 15.52 7.21
C TYR A 166 -1.89 15.48 6.54
N SER A 167 -2.59 14.35 6.66
CA SER A 167 -3.93 14.09 6.12
C SER A 167 -4.94 15.19 6.44
N ASN A 168 -4.92 15.71 7.67
CA ASN A 168 -5.80 16.79 8.13
C ASN A 168 -5.32 18.21 7.76
N ALA A 169 -4.36 18.37 6.85
CA ALA A 169 -3.80 19.69 6.50
C ALA A 169 -4.87 20.70 6.02
N ASN A 170 -6.03 20.26 5.54
CA ASN A 170 -7.13 21.16 5.19
C ASN A 170 -7.76 21.87 6.40
N GLU A 171 -7.69 21.30 7.61
CA GLU A 171 -8.18 21.93 8.84
C GLU A 171 -7.39 23.19 9.21
N THR A 172 -6.09 23.20 8.91
CA THR A 172 -5.16 24.27 9.29
C THR A 172 -4.84 25.23 8.16
N ILE A 173 -4.68 24.73 6.93
CA ILE A 173 -4.40 25.55 5.73
C ILE A 173 -5.69 26.05 5.11
N ASN A 174 -6.75 25.21 5.05
CA ASN A 174 -7.99 25.44 4.33
C ASN A 174 -7.73 25.83 2.86
N PHE A 175 -7.44 24.81 2.04
CA PHE A 175 -7.11 24.95 0.62
C PHE A 175 -8.26 25.52 -0.23
N ASP A 176 -9.51 25.47 0.26
CA ASP A 176 -10.63 26.15 -0.38
C ASP A 176 -10.44 27.69 -0.41
N ASN A 177 -9.67 28.27 0.53
CA ASN A 177 -9.28 29.69 0.48
C ASN A 177 -8.18 30.00 -0.55
N PHE A 178 -7.53 28.97 -1.09
CA PHE A 178 -6.40 29.09 -2.02
C PHE A 178 -6.73 28.59 -3.44
N LYS A 179 -8.01 28.37 -3.76
CA LYS A 179 -8.46 28.09 -5.13
C LYS A 179 -8.29 29.32 -6.03
N GLY A 180 -7.51 29.15 -7.09
CA GLY A 180 -7.40 30.09 -8.21
C GLY A 180 -8.43 29.76 -9.31
N GLU A 181 -7.98 29.77 -10.56
CA GLU A 181 -8.83 29.47 -11.73
C GLU A 181 -9.43 28.05 -11.66
N LEU A 182 -10.65 27.88 -12.17
CA LEU A 182 -11.28 26.57 -12.33
C LEU A 182 -10.79 25.94 -13.64
N LEU A 183 -10.07 24.82 -13.53
CA LEU A 183 -9.46 24.13 -14.66
C LEU A 183 -10.32 22.96 -15.16
N TYR A 184 -11.14 22.34 -14.32
CA TYR A 184 -12.06 21.28 -14.73
C TYR A 184 -13.19 21.11 -13.71
N SER A 185 -14.37 20.68 -14.15
CA SER A 185 -15.48 20.31 -13.26
C SER A 185 -16.39 19.26 -13.89
N ASN A 186 -16.61 18.16 -13.18
CA ASN A 186 -17.60 17.13 -13.52
C ASN A 186 -18.41 16.79 -12.26
N THR A 187 -19.74 16.89 -12.33
CA THR A 187 -20.65 16.65 -11.19
C THR A 187 -21.10 15.21 -11.03
N SER A 188 -20.69 14.31 -11.93
CA SER A 188 -21.05 12.89 -11.92
C SER A 188 -19.88 12.05 -12.47
N PHE A 189 -18.69 12.26 -11.94
CA PHE A 189 -17.47 11.57 -12.34
C PHE A 189 -17.42 10.13 -11.81
N PHE A 190 -17.04 9.20 -12.67
CA PHE A 190 -16.77 7.80 -12.34
C PHE A 190 -15.55 7.32 -13.16
N PRO A 191 -14.54 6.68 -12.55
CA PRO A 191 -13.38 6.14 -13.25
C PRO A 191 -13.76 5.08 -14.29
N SER A 192 -13.26 5.26 -15.52
CA SER A 192 -13.39 4.26 -16.58
C SER A 192 -12.32 3.17 -16.45
N ASN A 193 -12.68 1.93 -16.76
CA ASN A 193 -11.76 0.81 -16.96
C ASN A 193 -11.45 0.54 -18.45
N GLU A 194 -11.98 1.36 -19.35
CA GLU A 194 -11.67 1.30 -20.79
C GLU A 194 -10.23 1.79 -21.05
N GLU A 195 -9.59 1.20 -22.06
CA GLU A 195 -8.35 1.73 -22.61
C GLU A 195 -8.57 3.03 -23.39
N ILE A 196 -7.52 3.83 -23.55
CA ILE A 196 -7.55 5.00 -24.42
C ILE A 196 -6.78 4.66 -25.69
N VAL A 197 -7.49 4.62 -26.81
CA VAL A 197 -6.93 4.41 -28.15
C VAL A 197 -6.45 5.76 -28.69
N ILE A 198 -5.21 5.81 -29.17
CA ILE A 198 -4.66 6.95 -29.92
C ILE A 198 -4.62 6.54 -31.38
N GLU A 199 -5.24 7.38 -32.21
CA GLU A 199 -5.30 7.24 -33.66
C GLU A 199 -4.63 8.46 -34.30
N GLU A 200 -3.86 8.24 -35.36
CA GLU A 200 -3.24 9.29 -36.17
C GLU A 200 -3.68 9.11 -37.62
N TYR A 201 -3.89 10.21 -38.33
CA TYR A 201 -4.30 10.20 -39.73
C TYR A 201 -3.14 9.79 -40.64
N ASP A 202 -3.29 8.69 -41.38
CA ASP A 202 -2.28 8.21 -42.32
C ASP A 202 -2.57 8.78 -43.73
N GLU A 203 -1.70 9.69 -44.19
CA GLU A 203 -1.80 10.35 -45.51
C GLU A 203 -1.66 9.37 -46.71
N ASP A 204 -1.00 8.22 -46.54
CA ASP A 204 -0.85 7.22 -47.60
C ASP A 204 -2.11 6.34 -47.74
N THR A 205 -2.88 6.14 -46.66
CA THR A 205 -4.14 5.35 -46.68
C THR A 205 -5.43 6.16 -46.65
N GLU A 206 -5.37 7.48 -46.38
CA GLU A 206 -6.51 8.38 -46.19
C GLU A 206 -7.47 7.97 -45.04
N GLU A 207 -6.98 7.22 -44.04
CA GLU A 207 -7.74 6.66 -42.91
C GLU A 207 -7.02 6.91 -41.58
N ASP A 208 -7.77 7.00 -40.48
CA ASP A 208 -7.20 7.07 -39.12
C ASP A 208 -6.70 5.69 -38.69
N VAL A 209 -5.45 5.62 -38.23
CA VAL A 209 -4.77 4.36 -37.85
C VAL A 209 -4.40 4.39 -36.38
N VAL A 210 -4.72 3.32 -35.65
CA VAL A 210 -4.33 3.14 -34.24
C VAL A 210 -2.81 3.10 -34.11
N THR A 211 -2.21 4.13 -33.50
CA THR A 211 -0.76 4.20 -33.25
C THR A 211 -0.39 3.76 -31.84
N SER A 212 -1.30 3.88 -30.87
CA SER A 212 -1.07 3.45 -29.49
C SER A 212 -2.37 3.09 -28.76
N ARG A 213 -2.25 2.23 -27.73
CA ARG A 213 -3.30 1.93 -26.77
C ARG A 213 -2.75 2.14 -25.37
N LEU A 214 -3.42 2.98 -24.58
CA LEU A 214 -3.01 3.38 -23.23
C LEU A 214 -3.91 2.74 -22.17
N SER A 215 -3.30 2.30 -21.08
CA SER A 215 -4.02 1.78 -19.91
C SER A 215 -5.01 2.81 -19.32
N PRO A 216 -6.08 2.36 -18.64
CA PRO A 216 -7.07 3.23 -18.00
C PRO A 216 -6.47 4.34 -17.13
N ARG A 217 -6.99 5.55 -17.30
CA ARG A 217 -6.47 6.78 -16.70
C ARG A 217 -7.55 7.86 -16.66
N LEU A 218 -7.41 8.82 -15.74
CA LEU A 218 -8.13 10.09 -15.85
C LEU A 218 -7.42 10.92 -16.92
N GLN A 219 -8.03 11.04 -18.10
CA GLN A 219 -7.59 11.97 -19.12
C GLN A 219 -8.72 12.96 -19.40
N VAL A 220 -8.45 14.26 -19.19
CA VAL A 220 -9.45 15.33 -19.33
C VAL A 220 -8.84 16.61 -19.88
N ASP A 221 -9.57 17.27 -20.76
CA ASP A 221 -9.21 18.60 -21.24
C ASP A 221 -9.50 19.65 -20.17
N LEU A 222 -8.54 20.55 -19.98
CA LEU A 222 -8.62 21.63 -19.02
C LEU A 222 -9.16 22.90 -19.68
N LEU A 223 -10.00 23.62 -18.93
CA LEU A 223 -10.56 24.89 -19.32
C LEU A 223 -9.45 25.94 -19.50
N ASN A 224 -9.54 26.69 -20.60
CA ASN A 224 -8.71 27.87 -20.85
C ASN A 224 -9.51 29.18 -20.71
N THR A 225 -10.19 29.34 -19.57
CA THR A 225 -11.06 30.49 -19.32
C THR A 225 -10.27 31.81 -19.35
N ASN A 226 -10.71 32.77 -20.17
CA ASN A 226 -10.06 34.07 -20.33
C ASN A 226 -8.56 33.99 -20.72
N ASN A 227 -8.13 32.98 -21.48
CA ASN A 227 -6.75 32.78 -21.90
C ASN A 227 -5.80 32.66 -20.69
N PHE A 228 -6.16 31.77 -19.75
CA PHE A 228 -5.41 31.53 -18.53
C PHE A 228 -4.04 30.91 -18.83
N TRP A 229 -3.99 29.92 -19.72
CA TRP A 229 -2.77 29.17 -20.01
C TRP A 229 -1.75 29.96 -20.82
N GLU A 230 -2.19 30.79 -21.77
CA GLU A 230 -1.33 31.73 -22.50
C GLU A 230 -0.71 32.74 -21.53
N LYS A 231 -1.50 33.30 -20.59
CA LYS A 231 -0.99 34.23 -19.57
C LYS A 231 -0.03 33.58 -18.57
N LEU A 232 -0.21 32.30 -18.33
CA LEU A 232 0.63 31.51 -17.43
C LEU A 232 1.96 31.12 -18.10
N ILE A 233 1.92 30.81 -19.40
CA ILE A 233 3.02 30.15 -20.12
C ILE A 233 3.58 31.07 -21.22
N PHE A 234 2.82 31.40 -22.26
CA PHE A 234 3.34 32.14 -23.43
C PHE A 234 3.69 33.61 -23.12
N ASP A 235 2.84 34.33 -22.37
CA ASP A 235 3.12 35.69 -21.87
C ASP A 235 4.31 35.74 -20.88
N LYS A 236 4.86 34.57 -20.53
CA LYS A 236 6.01 34.36 -19.64
C LYS A 236 7.26 33.86 -20.36
N GLU A 237 7.27 33.81 -21.70
CA GLU A 237 8.49 33.67 -22.49
C GLU A 237 9.54 34.72 -22.07
N ASP A 238 10.83 34.33 -22.07
CA ASP A 238 11.98 35.11 -21.57
C ASP A 238 11.87 35.67 -20.13
N SER A 239 10.79 35.37 -19.40
CA SER A 239 10.57 35.90 -18.05
C SER A 239 11.30 35.08 -16.97
N PRO A 240 11.65 35.70 -15.82
CA PRO A 240 12.23 34.98 -14.69
C PRO A 240 11.37 33.80 -14.21
N GLU A 241 10.05 33.88 -14.32
CA GLU A 241 9.10 32.86 -13.88
C GLU A 241 9.32 31.49 -14.56
N LEU A 242 9.66 31.45 -15.86
CA LEU A 242 9.95 30.19 -16.58
C LEU A 242 11.44 29.79 -16.57
N SER A 243 12.32 30.61 -16.00
CA SER A 243 13.78 30.40 -16.10
C SER A 243 14.32 29.24 -15.27
N ASN A 244 13.59 28.79 -14.24
CA ASN A 244 13.98 27.66 -13.37
C ASN A 244 12.81 27.18 -12.49
N GLN A 245 12.97 25.99 -11.91
CA GLN A 245 11.97 25.33 -11.06
C GLN A 245 11.48 26.18 -9.89
N ASN A 246 12.39 26.82 -9.15
CA ASN A 246 12.02 27.57 -7.95
C ASN A 246 11.15 28.79 -8.28
N ASN A 247 11.46 29.48 -9.39
CA ASN A 247 10.68 30.61 -9.85
C ASN A 247 9.29 30.16 -10.35
N PHE A 248 9.21 29.07 -11.12
CA PHE A 248 7.93 28.56 -11.62
C PHE A 248 7.03 28.06 -10.49
N VAL A 249 7.57 27.26 -9.56
CA VAL A 249 6.82 26.73 -8.41
C VAL A 249 6.40 27.85 -7.45
N ASN A 250 7.14 28.95 -7.36
CA ASN A 250 6.68 30.15 -6.63
C ASN A 250 5.56 30.90 -7.38
N TYR A 251 5.56 30.88 -8.71
CA TYR A 251 4.60 31.56 -9.58
C TYR A 251 3.29 30.79 -9.76
N PHE A 252 3.32 29.62 -10.42
CA PHE A 252 2.12 28.79 -10.68
C PHE A 252 1.67 28.01 -9.44
N ARG A 253 2.66 27.51 -8.67
CA ARG A 253 2.52 26.56 -7.55
C ARG A 253 2.03 25.20 -8.00
N GLY A 254 0.78 25.05 -8.42
CA GLY A 254 0.26 23.80 -8.93
C GLY A 254 -1.25 23.72 -8.93
N ILE A 255 -1.81 22.55 -8.62
CA ILE A 255 -3.25 22.28 -8.71
C ILE A 255 -3.82 21.68 -7.43
N TYR A 256 -5.12 21.89 -7.22
CA TYR A 256 -5.94 21.25 -6.21
C TYR A 256 -7.02 20.44 -6.92
N ILE A 257 -6.90 19.11 -6.85
CA ILE A 257 -7.86 18.14 -7.34
C ILE A 257 -8.80 17.81 -6.18
N LYS A 258 -9.97 18.44 -6.18
CA LYS A 258 -10.99 18.30 -5.13
C LYS A 258 -12.03 17.26 -5.53
N ALA A 259 -12.27 16.30 -4.64
CA ALA A 259 -13.40 15.39 -4.68
C ALA A 259 -14.46 15.83 -3.66
N GLU A 260 -15.74 15.68 -4.01
CA GLU A 260 -16.89 15.91 -3.15
C GLU A 260 -17.93 14.79 -3.40
N THR A 261 -18.62 14.31 -2.35
CA THR A 261 -19.64 13.25 -2.46
C THR A 261 -20.85 13.67 -3.28
N VAL A 262 -21.54 12.71 -3.89
CA VAL A 262 -22.90 12.88 -4.42
C VAL A 262 -23.84 12.07 -3.54
N ASP A 263 -24.89 12.71 -3.01
CA ASP A 263 -25.90 12.08 -2.15
C ASP A 263 -25.35 11.25 -0.96
N ASN A 264 -24.24 11.72 -0.35
CA ASN A 264 -23.51 11.04 0.74
C ASN A 264 -22.96 9.65 0.34
N ASP A 265 -22.61 9.48 -0.93
CA ASP A 265 -21.92 8.31 -1.46
C ASP A 265 -20.86 8.74 -2.49
N GLY A 266 -20.11 7.77 -3.04
CA GLY A 266 -19.15 8.03 -4.10
C GLY A 266 -18.39 6.79 -4.59
N ASN A 267 -17.30 7.09 -5.27
CA ASN A 267 -16.21 6.18 -5.58
C ASN A 267 -14.88 6.84 -5.19
N GLN A 268 -13.88 6.02 -4.90
CA GLN A 268 -12.52 6.44 -4.60
C GLN A 268 -11.53 5.50 -5.28
N ILE A 269 -10.43 6.05 -5.80
CA ILE A 269 -9.43 5.31 -6.57
C ILE A 269 -8.01 5.74 -6.20
N LEU A 270 -7.02 4.83 -6.32
CA LEU A 270 -5.61 5.19 -6.23
C LEU A 270 -5.09 5.72 -7.57
N ILE A 271 -4.47 6.90 -7.52
CA ILE A 271 -3.83 7.57 -8.66
C ILE A 271 -2.32 7.35 -8.63
N ASN A 272 -1.77 6.85 -9.74
CA ASN A 272 -0.34 6.64 -9.92
C ASN A 272 0.36 7.92 -10.39
N PHE A 273 0.56 8.87 -9.46
CA PHE A 273 1.31 10.11 -9.71
C PHE A 273 2.81 9.92 -9.97
N ASP A 274 3.36 8.74 -9.65
CA ASP A 274 4.77 8.41 -9.88
C ASP A 274 5.00 7.83 -11.29
N SER A 275 3.93 7.65 -12.08
CA SER A 275 4.03 7.34 -13.51
C SER A 275 4.61 8.51 -14.31
N GLY A 276 5.47 8.21 -15.29
CA GLY A 276 5.99 9.21 -16.23
C GLY A 276 4.91 9.90 -17.06
N ASP A 277 3.75 9.24 -17.23
CA ASP A 277 2.56 9.75 -17.94
C ASP A 277 1.71 10.72 -17.10
N ALA A 278 2.01 10.90 -15.80
CA ALA A 278 1.28 11.82 -14.94
C ALA A 278 1.69 13.26 -15.25
N GLU A 279 0.85 14.01 -15.97
CA GLU A 279 1.18 15.37 -16.42
C GLU A 279 -0.02 16.23 -16.84
N ILE A 280 0.23 17.52 -17.03
CA ILE A 280 -0.57 18.38 -17.92
C ILE A 280 0.27 18.65 -19.16
N ALA A 281 -0.21 18.24 -20.34
CA ALA A 281 0.39 18.57 -21.62
C ALA A 281 -0.36 19.75 -22.25
N ILE A 282 0.38 20.76 -22.71
CA ILE A 282 -0.13 21.90 -23.48
C ILE A 282 0.40 21.75 -24.90
N LYS A 283 -0.46 21.36 -25.83
CA LYS A 283 -0.14 21.31 -27.27
C LYS A 283 -0.54 22.63 -27.92
N TYR A 284 0.32 23.13 -28.79
CA TYR A 284 0.15 24.43 -29.44
C TYR A 284 0.76 24.46 -30.82
N ASN A 285 0.21 25.32 -31.67
CA ASN A 285 0.71 25.59 -33.00
C ASN A 285 1.42 26.95 -33.02
N TYR A 286 2.51 27.06 -33.76
CA TYR A 286 3.31 28.29 -33.88
C TYR A 286 3.91 28.45 -35.27
N THR A 287 4.34 29.66 -35.63
CA THR A 287 5.12 29.90 -36.87
C THR A 287 6.57 30.30 -36.54
N THR A 288 7.48 30.10 -37.48
CA THR A 288 8.88 30.57 -37.36
C THR A 288 9.10 31.94 -37.98
N GLU A 289 8.17 32.41 -38.81
CA GLU A 289 8.20 33.70 -39.50
C GLU A 289 6.87 34.45 -39.35
N SER A 290 6.88 35.77 -39.47
CA SER A 290 5.70 36.63 -39.34
C SER A 290 4.91 36.83 -40.65
N ASP A 291 5.10 35.96 -41.64
CA ASP A 291 4.40 36.02 -42.93
C ASP A 291 3.03 35.32 -42.85
N THR A 292 2.09 35.69 -43.72
CA THR A 292 0.75 35.08 -43.79
C THR A 292 0.75 33.69 -44.43
N ASP A 293 1.80 33.37 -45.20
CA ASP A 293 2.02 32.06 -45.83
C ASP A 293 3.06 31.22 -45.05
N ALA A 294 3.33 31.56 -43.78
CA ALA A 294 4.32 30.86 -42.96
C ALA A 294 3.89 29.42 -42.63
N GLU A 295 4.87 28.52 -42.60
CA GLU A 295 4.69 27.12 -42.18
C GLU A 295 4.31 27.06 -40.69
N ILE A 296 3.31 26.25 -40.38
CA ILE A 296 2.82 26.00 -39.01
C ILE A 296 3.57 24.79 -38.46
N PHE A 297 4.06 24.92 -37.23
CA PHE A 297 4.76 23.87 -36.49
C PHE A 297 4.01 23.56 -35.20
N GLU A 298 3.96 22.28 -34.86
CA GLU A 298 3.45 21.81 -33.57
C GLU A 298 4.52 21.90 -32.49
N GLY A 299 4.11 22.27 -31.28
CA GLY A 299 4.91 22.28 -30.08
C GLY A 299 4.15 21.72 -28.89
N GLU A 300 4.90 21.18 -27.92
CA GLU A 300 4.33 20.67 -26.67
C GLU A 300 5.11 21.23 -25.47
N TYR A 301 4.37 21.65 -24.44
CA TYR A 301 4.93 22.09 -23.17
C TYR A 301 4.26 21.34 -22.01
N THR A 302 5.05 20.57 -21.28
CA THR A 302 4.54 19.64 -20.26
C THR A 302 4.85 20.10 -18.84
N LEU A 303 3.83 20.04 -17.98
CA LEU A 303 3.95 20.24 -16.53
C LEU A 303 3.83 18.89 -15.82
N LYS A 304 4.87 18.51 -15.08
CA LYS A 304 4.93 17.25 -14.31
C LYS A 304 4.58 17.47 -12.84
N PHE A 305 4.12 16.39 -12.19
CA PHE A 305 3.89 16.34 -10.75
C PHE A 305 5.19 16.13 -9.99
N ASN A 306 5.35 16.76 -8.82
CA ASN A 306 6.54 16.58 -7.98
C ASN A 306 6.30 15.61 -6.81
N THR A 307 7.29 15.51 -5.93
CA THR A 307 7.21 14.77 -4.66
C THR A 307 6.44 15.52 -3.57
N THR A 308 6.26 16.85 -3.72
CA THR A 308 5.53 17.70 -2.76
C THR A 308 4.03 17.73 -3.12
N ARG A 309 3.42 16.55 -2.98
CA ARG A 309 1.98 16.32 -3.05
C ARG A 309 1.43 16.13 -1.63
N ILE A 310 0.15 16.38 -1.41
CA ILE A 310 -0.54 16.11 -0.16
C ILE A 310 -1.84 15.39 -0.48
N ASN A 311 -2.07 14.26 0.16
CA ASN A 311 -3.40 13.66 0.22
C ASN A 311 -4.14 14.27 1.41
N LEU A 312 -5.25 14.94 1.15
CA LEU A 312 -6.16 15.45 2.18
C LEU A 312 -7.23 14.40 2.44
N PHE A 313 -7.46 14.06 3.71
CA PHE A 313 -8.56 13.18 4.11
C PHE A 313 -9.57 13.95 4.97
N GLU A 314 -10.85 13.75 4.69
CA GLU A 314 -11.96 14.34 5.44
C GLU A 314 -12.97 13.23 5.79
N SER A 315 -13.33 13.15 7.07
CA SER A 315 -14.28 12.17 7.58
C SER A 315 -14.91 12.64 8.89
N ASP A 316 -16.20 12.36 9.09
CA ASP A 316 -16.92 12.70 10.33
C ASP A 316 -16.72 11.65 11.44
N ILE A 317 -15.94 10.59 11.18
CA ILE A 317 -15.82 9.42 12.04
C ILE A 317 -14.90 9.73 13.22
N ASN A 318 -15.40 9.50 14.44
CA ASN A 318 -14.64 9.70 15.66
C ASN A 318 -14.34 8.36 16.34
N PHE A 319 -13.09 7.91 16.18
CA PHE A 319 -12.51 6.80 16.93
C PHE A 319 -12.14 7.21 18.36
N SER A 320 -12.17 6.25 19.27
CA SER A 320 -11.63 6.37 20.63
C SER A 320 -10.56 5.30 20.86
N ASP A 321 -9.57 5.61 21.69
CA ASP A 321 -8.64 4.59 22.20
C ASP A 321 -9.38 3.57 23.08
N GLY A 322 -8.98 2.32 22.95
CA GLY A 322 -9.47 1.17 23.71
C GLY A 322 -8.73 0.97 25.04
N ASN A 323 -9.03 -0.15 25.71
CA ASN A 323 -8.50 -0.44 27.04
C ASN A 323 -7.23 -1.31 27.00
N ALA A 324 -6.07 -0.66 27.18
CA ALA A 324 -4.76 -1.32 27.25
C ALA A 324 -4.50 -2.17 28.51
N LEU A 325 -5.41 -2.21 29.50
CA LEU A 325 -5.29 -3.03 30.72
C LEU A 325 -6.12 -4.32 30.66
N THR A 326 -7.30 -4.29 30.05
CA THR A 326 -8.20 -5.47 29.97
C THR A 326 -8.37 -6.03 28.57
N GLY A 327 -7.82 -5.35 27.55
CA GLY A 327 -8.21 -5.52 26.16
C GLY A 327 -9.66 -5.11 25.89
N ASP A 328 -9.99 -4.97 24.60
CA ASP A 328 -11.34 -4.68 24.11
C ASP A 328 -12.09 -5.94 23.68
N THR A 329 -13.42 -5.87 23.65
CA THR A 329 -14.27 -6.92 23.04
C THR A 329 -14.15 -6.90 21.52
N ASN A 330 -14.04 -5.70 20.93
CA ASN A 330 -14.01 -5.45 19.49
C ASN A 330 -12.78 -4.59 19.17
N LEU A 331 -12.06 -4.94 18.09
CA LEU A 331 -10.92 -4.21 17.56
C LEU A 331 -11.34 -3.56 16.25
N TYR A 332 -11.38 -2.23 16.23
CA TYR A 332 -11.78 -1.46 15.06
C TYR A 332 -10.57 -1.17 14.18
N LEU A 333 -10.55 -1.71 12.97
CA LEU A 333 -9.53 -1.43 11.96
C LEU A 333 -10.12 -0.59 10.84
N LYS A 334 -9.54 0.58 10.58
CA LYS A 334 -9.89 1.46 9.46
C LYS A 334 -8.65 2.16 8.94
N GLY A 335 -8.33 1.97 7.66
CA GLY A 335 -7.21 2.65 7.03
C GLY A 335 -7.48 4.11 6.69
N GLY A 336 -6.43 4.81 6.24
CA GLY A 336 -6.35 6.27 6.23
C GLY A 336 -6.11 6.84 7.63
N GLU A 337 -6.67 8.02 7.91
CA GLU A 337 -6.73 8.59 9.27
C GLU A 337 -7.86 7.93 10.09
N GLY A 338 -7.68 6.64 10.41
CA GLY A 338 -8.71 5.81 11.03
C GLY A 338 -8.31 5.22 12.39
N SER A 339 -8.26 3.89 12.46
CA SER A 339 -7.90 3.15 13.67
C SER A 339 -7.16 1.86 13.36
N MET A 340 -6.36 1.43 14.31
CA MET A 340 -5.58 0.19 14.27
C MET A 340 -5.80 -0.62 15.54
N ALA A 341 -5.36 -1.88 15.56
CA ALA A 341 -5.26 -2.63 16.81
C ALA A 341 -3.81 -2.67 17.28
N VAL A 342 -3.60 -2.47 18.57
CA VAL A 342 -2.32 -2.70 19.25
C VAL A 342 -2.45 -3.97 20.07
N ILE A 343 -1.44 -4.84 19.96
CA ILE A 343 -1.41 -6.16 20.59
C ILE A 343 -0.14 -6.30 21.42
N ASP A 344 -0.33 -6.60 22.70
CA ASP A 344 0.72 -6.94 23.63
C ASP A 344 0.72 -8.46 23.88
N LEU A 345 1.83 -9.10 23.56
CA LEU A 345 1.98 -10.56 23.70
C LEU A 345 2.34 -10.92 25.14
N PHE A 346 1.88 -12.10 25.59
CA PHE A 346 2.15 -12.61 26.94
C PHE A 346 1.61 -11.72 28.07
N HIS A 347 0.60 -10.90 27.80
CA HIS A 347 -0.14 -10.15 28.81
C HIS A 347 -1.61 -10.58 28.82
N GLY A 348 -2.20 -10.72 30.00
CA GLY A 348 -3.63 -10.99 30.21
C GLY A 348 -4.32 -9.82 30.90
N PRO A 349 -5.66 -9.86 31.03
CA PRO A 349 -6.39 -8.89 31.83
C PRO A 349 -5.90 -8.91 33.28
N ASP A 350 -5.87 -7.75 33.92
CA ASP A 350 -5.68 -7.57 35.37
C ASP A 350 -6.68 -8.44 36.18
N GLU A 351 -6.27 -9.64 36.64
CA GLU A 351 -7.12 -10.51 37.46
C GLU A 351 -7.02 -10.20 38.97
N ASP A 352 -5.93 -9.58 39.43
CA ASP A 352 -5.68 -9.32 40.86
C ASP A 352 -6.12 -7.91 41.33
N GLY A 353 -6.30 -6.98 40.39
CA GLY A 353 -6.81 -5.63 40.57
C GLY A 353 -5.77 -4.59 40.97
N ASP A 354 -4.47 -4.81 40.69
CA ASP A 354 -3.40 -3.87 41.04
C ASP A 354 -3.30 -2.65 40.11
N GLY A 355 -3.91 -2.73 38.91
CA GLY A 355 -3.95 -1.66 37.90
C GLY A 355 -2.95 -1.83 36.75
N GLU A 356 -2.15 -2.89 36.74
CA GLU A 356 -1.28 -3.30 35.64
C GLU A 356 -1.80 -4.59 34.97
N ALA A 357 -1.30 -4.93 33.79
CA ALA A 357 -1.68 -6.16 33.09
C ALA A 357 -0.90 -7.39 33.62
N ASP A 358 -1.60 -8.50 33.85
CA ASP A 358 -0.97 -9.77 34.27
C ASP A 358 0.04 -10.26 33.22
N SER A 359 1.31 -10.40 33.60
CA SER A 359 2.38 -10.77 32.67
C SER A 359 2.78 -12.24 32.77
N TYR A 360 2.69 -12.95 31.64
CA TYR A 360 3.08 -14.34 31.44
C TYR A 360 4.45 -14.47 30.74
N LEU A 361 5.14 -13.35 30.51
CA LEU A 361 6.43 -13.33 29.81
C LEU A 361 7.50 -14.12 30.57
N ASP A 362 7.57 -14.00 31.90
CA ASP A 362 8.52 -14.76 32.73
C ASP A 362 8.23 -16.28 32.70
N GLU A 363 6.97 -16.70 32.62
CA GLU A 363 6.59 -18.10 32.46
C GLU A 363 7.07 -18.64 31.09
N PHE A 364 6.87 -17.86 30.03
CA PHE A 364 7.36 -18.20 28.70
C PHE A 364 8.90 -18.25 28.64
N LEU A 365 9.59 -17.26 29.20
CA LEU A 365 11.05 -17.20 29.26
C LEU A 365 11.65 -18.33 30.12
N ALA A 366 10.91 -18.85 31.11
CA ALA A 366 11.31 -20.04 31.86
C ALA A 366 11.40 -21.32 31.00
N GLN A 367 10.93 -21.30 29.74
CA GLN A 367 11.06 -22.41 28.78
C GLN A 367 12.28 -22.30 27.86
N LYS A 368 13.13 -21.28 28.05
CA LYS A 368 14.42 -21.15 27.37
C LYS A 368 15.25 -22.42 27.56
N ASP A 369 15.90 -22.86 26.49
CA ASP A 369 16.66 -24.11 26.37
C ASP A 369 15.87 -25.43 26.58
N LYS A 370 14.56 -25.38 26.85
CA LYS A 370 13.67 -26.56 26.90
C LYS A 370 12.84 -26.71 25.62
N TRP A 371 12.24 -25.61 25.16
CA TRP A 371 11.34 -25.61 24.02
C TRP A 371 12.06 -25.23 22.72
N LEU A 372 11.90 -26.08 21.70
CA LEU A 372 12.12 -25.70 20.32
C LEU A 372 10.80 -25.19 19.74
N ILE A 373 10.68 -23.87 19.53
CA ILE A 373 9.49 -23.28 18.90
C ILE A 373 9.42 -23.70 17.43
N ASN A 374 8.37 -24.43 17.07
CA ASN A 374 8.12 -24.87 15.69
C ASN A 374 7.38 -23.78 14.90
N GLU A 375 6.31 -23.24 15.49
CA GLU A 375 5.47 -22.21 14.89
C GLU A 375 4.83 -21.37 16.00
N ALA A 376 4.72 -20.05 15.80
CA ALA A 376 3.85 -19.20 16.60
C ALA A 376 2.90 -18.42 15.67
N GLN A 377 1.61 -18.39 16.03
CA GLN A 377 0.56 -17.70 15.29
C GLN A 377 -0.24 -16.83 16.24
N LEU A 378 -0.38 -15.55 15.88
CA LEU A 378 -1.47 -14.73 16.35
C LEU A 378 -2.71 -15.07 15.52
N ILE A 379 -3.82 -15.38 16.19
CA ILE A 379 -5.10 -15.73 15.57
C ILE A 379 -6.13 -14.71 16.03
N VAL A 380 -6.76 -14.03 15.07
CA VAL A 380 -7.83 -13.05 15.28
C VAL A 380 -9.01 -13.40 14.37
N TYR A 381 -10.22 -13.20 14.88
CA TYR A 381 -11.47 -13.54 14.20
C TYR A 381 -12.19 -12.24 13.81
N GLU A 382 -12.93 -12.28 12.72
CA GLU A 382 -13.77 -11.18 12.27
C GLU A 382 -15.09 -11.18 13.05
N ASP A 383 -15.57 -10.01 13.51
CA ASP A 383 -16.84 -9.89 14.22
C ASP A 383 -17.98 -9.63 13.22
N GLU A 384 -18.51 -10.72 12.66
CA GLU A 384 -19.63 -10.70 11.71
C GLU A 384 -20.92 -10.08 12.30
N SER A 385 -21.00 -9.83 13.62
CA SER A 385 -22.12 -9.12 14.24
C SER A 385 -22.02 -7.59 14.13
N GLN A 386 -20.81 -7.08 13.87
CA GLN A 386 -20.50 -5.65 13.76
C GLN A 386 -20.27 -5.18 12.33
N ILE A 387 -20.18 -6.12 11.37
CA ILE A 387 -19.86 -5.87 9.96
C ILE A 387 -21.07 -6.08 9.06
N ASN A 388 -21.21 -5.24 8.05
CA ASN A 388 -22.25 -5.34 7.03
C ASN A 388 -21.89 -6.39 5.94
N THR A 389 -22.24 -7.65 6.20
CA THR A 389 -22.01 -8.77 5.28
C THR A 389 -22.87 -8.78 4.01
N ALA A 390 -23.76 -7.79 3.80
CA ALA A 390 -24.69 -7.78 2.67
C ALA A 390 -24.00 -7.58 1.31
N ASN A 391 -22.83 -6.92 1.30
CA ASN A 391 -21.91 -6.85 0.18
C ASN A 391 -20.54 -7.26 0.73
N ASP A 392 -20.01 -8.45 0.39
CA ASP A 392 -18.69 -8.90 0.87
C ASP A 392 -17.56 -8.06 0.26
N ASN A 393 -17.33 -6.89 0.86
CA ASN A 393 -16.26 -5.99 0.50
C ASN A 393 -14.90 -6.46 1.07
N HIS A 394 -14.89 -7.44 1.99
CA HIS A 394 -13.71 -7.85 2.76
C HIS A 394 -12.93 -9.02 2.13
N THR A 395 -13.39 -9.57 0.99
CA THR A 395 -12.75 -10.74 0.32
C THR A 395 -11.25 -10.55 0.02
N TYR A 396 -10.77 -9.30 -0.04
CA TYR A 396 -9.38 -8.94 -0.38
C TYR A 396 -8.62 -8.32 0.79
N ASP A 397 -9.19 -8.30 1.99
CA ASP A 397 -8.60 -7.62 3.13
C ASP A 397 -7.38 -8.40 3.65
N ARG A 398 -6.25 -7.68 3.79
CA ARG A 398 -4.98 -8.20 4.30
C ARG A 398 -4.65 -7.51 5.61
N LEU A 399 -4.36 -8.30 6.65
CA LEU A 399 -3.78 -7.76 7.87
C LEU A 399 -2.27 -7.68 7.74
N TYR A 400 -1.75 -6.47 7.96
CA TYR A 400 -0.34 -6.18 8.07
C TYR A 400 0.04 -6.09 9.55
N ALA A 401 1.11 -6.79 9.93
CA ALA A 401 1.62 -6.82 11.29
C ALA A 401 3.00 -6.17 11.34
N TYR A 402 3.17 -5.16 12.19
CA TYR A 402 4.41 -4.39 12.31
C TYR A 402 4.80 -4.14 13.77
N ASP A 403 6.07 -3.81 13.99
CA ASP A 403 6.64 -3.40 15.27
C ASP A 403 6.28 -1.93 15.53
N VAL A 404 5.39 -1.69 16.49
CA VAL A 404 4.88 -0.35 16.82
C VAL A 404 5.96 0.57 17.37
N ASN A 405 6.88 0.03 18.17
CA ASN A 405 7.91 0.83 18.83
C ASN A 405 9.01 1.26 17.85
N ASN A 406 9.28 0.45 16.82
CA ASN A 406 10.36 0.70 15.85
C ASN A 406 9.87 1.16 14.47
N ASN A 407 8.55 1.16 14.20
CA ASN A 407 7.97 1.48 12.88
C ASN A 407 8.47 0.59 11.73
N LEU A 408 8.82 -0.67 12.03
CA LEU A 408 9.42 -1.63 11.10
C LEU A 408 8.56 -2.89 10.92
N THR A 409 8.81 -3.63 9.84
CA THR A 409 8.25 -4.98 9.68
C THR A 409 8.76 -5.92 10.78
N LEU A 410 7.89 -6.83 11.24
CA LEU A 410 8.33 -7.93 12.09
C LEU A 410 9.32 -8.83 11.33
N ILE A 411 10.27 -9.42 12.05
CA ILE A 411 11.35 -10.23 11.43
C ILE A 411 10.81 -11.34 10.51
N ASP A 412 9.66 -11.95 10.87
CA ASP A 412 8.96 -12.96 10.07
C ASP A 412 8.66 -12.52 8.62
N TYR A 413 8.47 -11.22 8.36
CA TYR A 413 8.29 -10.66 7.02
C TYR A 413 9.49 -10.99 6.09
N SER A 414 10.70 -10.97 6.64
CA SER A 414 11.93 -11.29 5.88
C SER A 414 12.12 -12.79 5.66
N PHE A 415 11.59 -13.62 6.56
CA PHE A 415 11.63 -15.08 6.45
C PHE A 415 10.57 -15.63 5.50
N ASP A 416 9.44 -14.93 5.35
CA ASP A 416 8.41 -15.31 4.37
C ASP A 416 8.87 -15.10 2.92
N GLN A 417 9.18 -16.21 2.25
CA GLN A 417 9.62 -16.25 0.85
C GLN A 417 8.48 -16.19 -0.17
N THR A 418 7.21 -16.16 0.25
CA THR A 418 6.05 -16.13 -0.66
C THR A 418 5.83 -14.74 -1.26
N THR A 419 6.79 -14.25 -2.05
CA THR A 419 6.73 -12.87 -2.59
C THR A 419 6.10 -12.83 -3.98
N ASN A 420 5.09 -11.98 -4.17
CA ASN A 420 4.52 -11.65 -5.48
C ASN A 420 4.35 -10.13 -5.60
N THR A 421 5.10 -9.51 -6.51
CA THR A 421 5.05 -8.04 -6.73
C THR A 421 3.98 -7.62 -7.72
N GLY A 422 3.53 -8.53 -8.60
CA GLY A 422 2.46 -8.26 -9.58
C GLY A 422 1.07 -8.40 -8.98
N ASP A 423 0.91 -9.28 -7.99
CA ASP A 423 -0.31 -9.39 -7.20
C ASP A 423 0.03 -9.45 -5.70
N PRO A 424 -0.05 -8.30 -4.99
CA PRO A 424 0.16 -8.21 -3.55
C PRO A 424 -0.77 -9.12 -2.72
N LEU A 425 -1.94 -9.51 -3.22
CA LEU A 425 -2.86 -10.41 -2.51
C LEU A 425 -2.19 -11.76 -2.20
N TYR A 426 -1.32 -12.25 -3.09
CA TYR A 426 -0.58 -13.50 -2.93
C TYR A 426 0.86 -13.30 -2.45
N SER A 427 1.21 -12.10 -1.98
CA SER A 427 2.50 -11.84 -1.34
C SER A 427 2.42 -12.00 0.17
N LYS A 428 3.50 -12.49 0.79
CA LYS A 428 3.70 -12.64 2.24
C LYS A 428 2.58 -13.41 2.94
N ILE A 429 2.05 -14.44 2.29
CA ILE A 429 0.85 -15.18 2.74
C ILE A 429 1.09 -16.10 3.95
N SER A 430 2.35 -16.37 4.31
CA SER A 430 2.69 -17.15 5.49
C SER A 430 2.77 -16.29 6.75
N HIS A 431 3.30 -15.07 6.64
CA HIS A 431 3.44 -14.12 7.74
C HIS A 431 2.21 -13.23 7.90
N LEU A 432 1.80 -12.55 6.83
CA LEU A 432 0.74 -11.55 6.85
C LEU A 432 -0.59 -12.19 6.43
N GLY A 433 -1.49 -12.36 7.40
CA GLY A 433 -2.72 -13.11 7.22
C GLY A 433 -3.60 -12.60 6.07
N GLN A 434 -4.02 -13.53 5.20
CA GLN A 434 -5.21 -13.36 4.37
C GLN A 434 -6.47 -13.66 5.22
N ARG A 435 -7.62 -13.12 4.81
CA ARG A 435 -8.92 -13.51 5.33
C ARG A 435 -9.21 -14.98 4.96
N LEU A 436 -9.54 -15.80 5.94
CA LEU A 436 -9.84 -17.23 5.77
C LEU A 436 -11.21 -17.56 6.34
N ASP A 437 -12.11 -18.09 5.52
CA ASP A 437 -13.35 -18.75 6.00
C ASP A 437 -12.98 -20.04 6.75
N THR A 438 -13.65 -20.30 7.86
CA THR A 438 -13.68 -21.60 8.53
C THR A 438 -15.08 -21.86 9.06
N ASP A 439 -15.85 -22.65 8.30
CA ASP A 439 -17.20 -23.09 8.64
C ASP A 439 -18.16 -21.92 8.93
N GLY A 440 -18.03 -20.81 8.18
CA GLY A 440 -18.84 -19.59 8.38
C GLY A 440 -18.39 -18.76 9.59
N ASN A 441 -17.08 -18.72 9.84
CA ASN A 441 -16.42 -17.76 10.72
C ASN A 441 -15.14 -17.29 10.03
N TYR A 442 -15.05 -16.02 9.65
CA TYR A 442 -13.84 -15.48 9.04
C TYR A 442 -12.76 -15.21 10.10
N LYS A 443 -11.50 -15.50 9.75
CA LYS A 443 -10.34 -15.26 10.63
C LYS A 443 -9.08 -14.96 9.85
N TYR A 444 -8.11 -14.39 10.55
CA TYR A 444 -6.78 -14.11 10.05
C TYR A 444 -5.75 -14.86 10.92
N LYS A 445 -4.71 -15.37 10.28
CA LYS A 445 -3.57 -16.01 10.94
C LYS A 445 -2.30 -15.26 10.59
N ILE A 446 -1.63 -14.72 11.59
CA ILE A 446 -0.40 -13.96 11.43
C ILE A 446 0.73 -14.77 12.08
N ARG A 447 1.65 -15.32 11.28
CA ARG A 447 2.77 -16.13 11.80
C ARG A 447 3.86 -15.21 12.34
N ILE A 448 4.20 -15.35 13.61
CA ILE A 448 5.22 -14.55 14.33
C ILE A 448 6.25 -15.46 15.02
N THR A 449 6.62 -16.53 14.31
CA THR A 449 7.49 -17.61 14.80
C THR A 449 8.91 -17.11 15.10
N GLU A 450 9.51 -16.33 14.19
CA GLU A 450 10.88 -15.84 14.36
C GLU A 450 10.94 -14.69 15.37
N HIS A 451 9.88 -13.88 15.47
CA HIS A 451 9.72 -12.91 16.55
C HIS A 451 9.68 -13.59 17.93
N VAL A 452 8.80 -14.57 18.13
CA VAL A 452 8.67 -15.32 19.40
C VAL A 452 9.94 -16.11 19.73
N LYS A 453 10.63 -16.70 18.74
CA LYS A 453 11.95 -17.32 18.92
C LYS A 453 13.00 -16.33 19.40
N ASN A 454 13.02 -15.11 18.86
CA ASN A 454 13.99 -14.09 19.28
C ASN A 454 13.78 -13.65 20.72
N ILE A 455 12.52 -13.52 21.17
CA ILE A 455 12.19 -13.25 22.58
C ILE A 455 12.77 -14.36 23.47
N LEU A 456 12.45 -15.63 23.16
CA LEU A 456 12.87 -16.77 23.99
C LEU A 456 14.38 -17.04 24.00
N THR A 457 15.04 -16.93 22.84
CA THR A 457 16.41 -17.46 22.66
C THR A 457 17.50 -16.40 22.51
N LYS A 458 17.15 -15.17 22.14
CA LYS A 458 18.11 -14.07 21.90
C LYS A 458 17.92 -12.88 22.85
N ASP A 459 17.06 -13.03 23.86
CA ASP A 459 16.74 -11.99 24.85
C ASP A 459 16.26 -10.68 24.18
N SER A 460 15.50 -10.82 23.09
CA SER A 460 14.87 -9.71 22.37
C SER A 460 13.70 -9.13 23.16
N THR A 461 13.54 -7.82 23.14
CA THR A 461 12.37 -7.14 23.72
C THR A 461 11.08 -7.66 23.11
N ASN A 462 10.09 -7.95 23.96
CA ASN A 462 8.70 -8.15 23.56
C ASN A 462 8.13 -6.80 23.11
N THR A 463 8.02 -6.57 21.80
CA THR A 463 7.48 -5.32 21.25
C THR A 463 5.99 -5.44 21.05
N LYS A 464 5.25 -4.32 21.14
CA LYS A 464 3.84 -4.31 20.79
C LYS A 464 3.68 -4.44 19.29
N ILE A 465 2.74 -5.28 18.86
CA ILE A 465 2.44 -5.55 17.47
C ILE A 465 1.25 -4.71 17.03
N GLY A 466 1.42 -3.95 15.96
CA GLY A 466 0.37 -3.18 15.34
C GLY A 466 -0.28 -3.99 14.25
N LEU A 467 -1.61 -4.17 14.29
CA LEU A 467 -2.39 -4.72 13.19
C LEU A 467 -3.17 -3.62 12.48
N VAL A 468 -3.02 -3.59 11.15
CA VAL A 468 -3.69 -2.66 10.26
C VAL A 468 -4.16 -3.39 9.02
N LEU A 469 -5.21 -2.90 8.35
CA LEU A 469 -5.52 -3.31 6.99
C LEU A 469 -4.44 -2.77 6.03
N SER A 470 -4.15 -3.48 4.95
CA SER A 470 -3.21 -3.02 3.92
C SER A 470 -3.67 -3.40 2.51
N THR A 471 -3.66 -2.43 1.60
CA THR A 471 -3.94 -2.66 0.17
C THR A 471 -2.75 -3.26 -0.57
N ASN A 472 -1.52 -3.03 -0.09
CA ASN A 472 -0.32 -3.60 -0.68
C ASN A 472 0.70 -3.98 0.40
N VAL A 473 0.70 -5.26 0.76
CA VAL A 473 1.63 -5.81 1.76
C VAL A 473 3.10 -5.85 1.31
N ASN A 474 3.41 -5.57 0.04
CA ASN A 474 4.79 -5.39 -0.41
C ASN A 474 5.35 -4.01 -0.05
N ASN A 475 4.48 -3.02 0.22
CA ASN A 475 4.94 -1.74 0.71
C ASN A 475 5.32 -1.88 2.20
N THR A 476 6.55 -1.50 2.52
CA THR A 476 7.13 -1.53 3.87
C THR A 476 7.55 -0.15 4.35
N LEU A 477 7.18 0.91 3.62
CA LEU A 477 7.35 2.28 4.08
C LEU A 477 6.34 2.59 5.19
N THR A 478 6.76 3.44 6.11
CA THR A 478 5.96 3.94 7.23
C THR A 478 6.01 5.46 7.19
N ALA A 479 4.89 6.12 7.47
CA ALA A 479 4.80 7.58 7.51
C ALA A 479 4.54 8.05 8.95
N ASP A 480 5.03 9.25 9.29
CA ASP A 480 4.96 9.79 10.66
C ASP A 480 3.54 10.26 11.02
N LEU A 481 3.22 10.20 12.32
CA LEU A 481 1.95 10.72 12.87
C LEU A 481 2.14 12.13 13.49
N LEU A 482 1.16 13.00 13.31
CA LEU A 482 1.22 14.40 13.76
C LEU A 482 1.28 14.50 15.28
N GLY A 483 2.41 14.96 15.80
CA GLY A 483 2.58 15.19 17.24
C GLY A 483 2.47 13.91 18.06
N SER A 484 3.05 12.81 17.56
CA SER A 484 3.15 11.51 18.25
C SER A 484 4.44 11.34 19.06
N GLU A 485 5.33 12.35 19.12
CA GLU A 485 6.61 12.25 19.85
C GLU A 485 6.42 11.83 21.31
N GLY A 486 7.02 10.69 21.68
CA GLY A 486 6.94 10.12 23.03
C GLY A 486 5.66 9.35 23.33
N GLU A 487 4.77 9.14 22.35
CA GLU A 487 3.63 8.24 22.46
C GLU A 487 3.95 6.82 21.99
N GLU A 488 3.02 5.90 22.25
CA GLU A 488 3.13 4.48 21.88
C GLU A 488 3.20 4.25 20.36
N VAL A 489 2.26 4.83 19.61
CA VAL A 489 2.22 4.69 18.14
C VAL A 489 2.75 5.97 17.53
N THR A 490 3.90 5.89 16.85
CA THR A 490 4.59 7.06 16.28
C THR A 490 4.46 7.18 14.77
N GLY A 491 4.37 6.05 14.05
CA GLY A 491 4.14 5.98 12.60
C GLY A 491 3.06 4.98 12.20
N LEU A 492 2.67 4.98 10.92
CA LEU A 492 1.73 4.03 10.33
C LEU A 492 2.25 3.47 8.99
N PRO A 493 2.19 2.15 8.73
CA PRO A 493 2.56 1.57 7.45
C PRO A 493 1.75 2.17 6.28
N GLU A 494 2.42 2.51 5.18
CA GLU A 494 1.82 3.23 4.06
C GLU A 494 0.66 2.46 3.41
N GLY A 495 0.76 1.13 3.33
CA GLY A 495 -0.32 0.28 2.82
C GLY A 495 -1.64 0.43 3.59
N ALA A 496 -1.59 0.87 4.85
CA ALA A 496 -2.77 1.18 5.66
C ALA A 496 -3.32 2.60 5.42
N ILE A 497 -2.43 3.58 5.18
CA ILE A 497 -2.82 4.94 4.78
C ILE A 497 -3.60 4.88 3.46
N LEU A 498 -3.14 4.04 2.53
CA LEU A 498 -3.72 3.80 1.20
C LEU A 498 -4.81 2.72 1.20
N SER A 499 -5.35 2.34 2.36
CA SER A 499 -6.47 1.40 2.49
C SER A 499 -7.73 2.15 2.92
N PRO A 500 -8.70 2.39 2.01
CA PRO A 500 -9.89 3.15 2.37
C PRO A 500 -10.93 2.36 3.18
N LYS A 501 -10.83 1.02 3.17
CA LYS A 501 -11.73 0.11 3.89
C LYS A 501 -11.43 0.01 5.39
N GLY A 502 -12.43 -0.43 6.14
CA GLY A 502 -12.29 -0.98 7.48
C GLY A 502 -12.73 -2.44 7.61
N THR A 503 -12.56 -3.00 8.81
CA THR A 503 -13.17 -4.26 9.30
C THR A 503 -13.24 -4.20 10.84
N VAL A 504 -14.01 -5.07 11.48
CA VAL A 504 -14.08 -5.21 12.95
C VAL A 504 -13.66 -6.63 13.33
N LEU A 505 -12.69 -6.74 14.22
CA LEU A 505 -12.21 -8.05 14.72
C LEU A 505 -12.66 -8.27 16.16
N HIS A 506 -12.84 -9.53 16.55
CA HIS A 506 -12.95 -9.90 17.95
C HIS A 506 -11.62 -9.65 18.68
N GLY A 507 -11.69 -8.96 19.82
CA GLY A 507 -10.55 -8.64 20.67
C GLY A 507 -10.21 -9.73 21.68
N SER A 508 -9.43 -9.38 22.70
CA SER A 508 -8.93 -10.32 23.71
C SER A 508 -9.66 -10.25 25.06
N ASN A 509 -10.62 -9.33 25.22
CA ASN A 509 -11.35 -9.16 26.48
C ASN A 509 -12.08 -10.44 26.93
N SER A 510 -12.21 -10.63 28.24
CA SER A 510 -12.85 -11.82 28.84
C SER A 510 -14.33 -12.00 28.46
N ASN A 511 -15.01 -10.95 27.99
CA ASN A 511 -16.38 -11.02 27.47
C ASN A 511 -16.49 -11.64 26.07
N VAL A 512 -15.39 -11.76 25.31
CA VAL A 512 -15.37 -12.43 24.00
C VAL A 512 -15.41 -13.95 24.20
N PRO A 513 -16.23 -14.72 23.44
CA PRO A 513 -16.23 -16.18 23.49
C PRO A 513 -14.83 -16.77 23.23
N GLU A 514 -14.43 -17.76 24.05
CA GLU A 514 -13.08 -18.34 24.07
C GLU A 514 -12.60 -18.90 22.71
N ASN A 515 -13.54 -19.35 21.86
CA ASN A 515 -13.26 -19.87 20.52
C ASN A 515 -13.10 -18.78 19.43
N LEU A 516 -13.46 -17.53 19.73
CA LEU A 516 -13.38 -16.35 18.85
C LEU A 516 -12.40 -15.28 19.37
N ARG A 517 -12.02 -15.35 20.65
CA ARG A 517 -11.10 -14.43 21.30
C ARG A 517 -9.73 -14.41 20.61
N ALA A 518 -9.22 -13.21 20.37
CA ALA A 518 -7.87 -12.99 19.87
C ALA A 518 -6.82 -13.61 20.80
N LYS A 519 -5.86 -14.37 20.25
CA LYS A 519 -4.90 -15.14 21.06
C LYS A 519 -3.59 -15.49 20.34
N LEU A 520 -2.55 -15.68 21.14
CA LEU A 520 -1.26 -16.20 20.71
C LEU A 520 -1.24 -17.72 20.88
N LYS A 521 -1.04 -18.46 19.78
CA LYS A 521 -0.85 -19.91 19.80
C LYS A 521 0.59 -20.29 19.43
N ILE A 522 1.25 -21.05 20.29
CA ILE A 522 2.62 -21.50 20.11
C ILE A 522 2.64 -23.03 20.02
N TYR A 523 3.22 -23.55 18.93
CA TYR A 523 3.55 -24.96 18.75
C TYR A 523 5.04 -25.16 19.02
N TYR A 524 5.37 -26.12 19.88
CA TYR A 524 6.75 -26.37 20.30
C TYR A 524 7.04 -27.86 20.37
N THR A 525 8.32 -28.21 20.34
CA THR A 525 8.82 -29.55 20.62
C THR A 525 9.72 -29.47 21.86
N GLU A 526 9.52 -30.39 22.80
CA GLU A 526 10.37 -30.55 23.98
C GLU A 526 10.84 -32.00 24.15
N PRO A 527 11.96 -32.24 24.85
CA PRO A 527 12.39 -33.60 25.17
C PRO A 527 11.42 -34.26 26.16
N GLU A 528 11.09 -35.53 25.95
CA GLU A 528 10.35 -36.34 26.92
C GLU A 528 11.17 -36.49 28.22
N ASN A 529 10.51 -36.35 29.37
CA ASN A 529 11.12 -36.23 30.70
C ASN A 529 11.51 -37.57 31.34
#